data_AF-A0A7C2LXR8-F1
#
_entry.id   AF-A0A7C2LXR8-F1
#
_cell.length_a   1.000
_cell.length_b   1.000
_cell.length_c   1.000
_cell.angle_alpha   90.00
_cell.angle_beta   90.00
_cell.angle_gamma   90.00
#
_symmetry.space_group_name_H-M   'P 1'
#
loop_
_entity.id
_entity.type
_entity.pdbx_description
1 polymer ?
#
loop_
_entity_poly.entity_id
_entity_poly.type
_entity_poly.pdbx_seq_one_letter_code
_entity_poly.pdbx_strand_id
1 'polypeptide(L)'
;MKKMRIRSVILVLALFVPVKQSHGQQGDFSEARIIVTAESTNQLLHDAGFRAFEPLEQPDENYPAILIDDDVTFQTIEGFGGAFTDAAAITFGKLPEEERAQFLKACFDPVEGNAYNLCRTTIHSCDYSDEMYTYAEVEGDKKLKHFTIEHDLPYRIPMIRAAMDVSGGELRFFASP
;
A
#
# COMPACT_ATOMS: atom_id res chain seq x y z
N MET A 1 -57.22 -40.09 34.04
CA MET A 1 -55.90 -40.66 33.66
C MET A 1 -55.50 -40.21 32.26
N LYS A 2 -54.66 -39.17 32.13
CA LYS A 2 -53.55 -39.03 31.16
C LYS A 2 -52.93 -37.65 31.35
N LYS A 3 -51.68 -37.63 31.81
CA LYS A 3 -50.87 -36.43 32.02
C LYS A 3 -50.59 -35.76 30.67
N MET A 4 -51.02 -34.51 30.49
CA MET A 4 -50.65 -33.69 29.34
C MET A 4 -49.27 -33.09 29.61
N ARG A 5 -48.24 -33.65 28.97
CA ARG A 5 -46.85 -33.16 29.05
C ARG A 5 -46.67 -32.00 28.09
N ILE A 6 -46.37 -30.84 28.65
CA ILE A 6 -45.84 -29.66 27.96
C ILE A 6 -44.50 -30.05 27.34
N ARG A 7 -44.36 -29.90 26.01
CA ARG A 7 -43.07 -29.91 25.33
C ARG A 7 -42.80 -28.48 24.87
N SER A 8 -41.96 -27.78 25.62
CA SER A 8 -41.40 -26.50 25.21
C SER A 8 -40.58 -26.70 23.94
N VAL A 9 -40.99 -26.07 22.84
CA VAL A 9 -40.21 -25.97 21.61
C VAL A 9 -39.32 -24.75 21.78
N ILE A 10 -38.03 -24.97 22.04
CA ILE A 10 -37.02 -23.90 21.99
C ILE A 10 -36.69 -23.71 20.51
N LEU A 11 -37.16 -22.59 19.95
CA LEU A 11 -36.78 -22.14 18.62
C LEU A 11 -35.39 -21.49 18.73
N VAL A 12 -34.33 -22.23 18.39
CA VAL A 12 -33.00 -21.65 18.24
C VAL A 12 -32.97 -20.94 16.88
N LEU A 13 -33.15 -19.62 16.90
CA LEU A 13 -32.97 -18.78 15.73
C LEU A 13 -31.45 -18.66 15.48
N ALA A 14 -30.92 -19.52 14.62
CA ALA A 14 -29.55 -19.39 14.13
C ALA A 14 -29.50 -18.17 13.19
N LEU A 15 -29.06 -17.02 13.73
CA LEU A 15 -28.66 -15.87 12.94
C LEU A 15 -27.41 -16.26 12.13
N PHE A 16 -27.63 -16.70 10.90
CA PHE A 16 -26.58 -16.74 9.88
C PHE A 16 -26.19 -15.30 9.58
N VAL A 17 -25.12 -14.82 10.22
CA VAL A 17 -24.39 -13.67 9.73
C VAL A 17 -23.60 -14.18 8.52
N PRO A 18 -23.89 -13.75 7.28
CA PRO A 18 -23.04 -14.11 6.16
C PRO A 18 -21.68 -13.48 6.43
N VAL A 19 -20.69 -14.31 6.70
CA VAL A 19 -19.29 -13.92 6.55
C VAL A 19 -19.16 -13.51 5.09
N LYS A 20 -18.92 -12.22 4.83
CA LYS A 20 -18.46 -11.76 3.52
C LYS A 20 -17.08 -12.39 3.31
N GLN A 21 -17.06 -13.60 2.75
CA GLN A 21 -15.89 -14.07 2.04
C GLN A 21 -15.67 -13.06 0.92
N SER A 22 -14.49 -12.41 0.98
CA SER A 22 -13.93 -11.73 -0.18
C SER A 22 -13.94 -12.75 -1.30
N HIS A 23 -14.89 -12.60 -2.23
CA HIS A 23 -14.85 -13.36 -3.46
C HIS A 23 -13.53 -12.92 -4.10
N GLY A 24 -12.60 -13.85 -4.33
CA GLY A 24 -11.53 -13.61 -5.29
C GLY A 24 -12.19 -13.04 -6.55
N GLN A 25 -11.65 -11.95 -7.08
CA GLN A 25 -12.25 -11.30 -8.24
C GLN A 25 -12.42 -12.34 -9.34
N GLN A 26 -13.66 -12.71 -9.64
CA GLN A 26 -13.97 -13.53 -10.80
C GLN A 26 -13.82 -12.62 -12.02
N GLY A 27 -12.58 -12.51 -12.50
CA GLY A 27 -12.19 -11.62 -13.59
C GLY A 27 -12.40 -12.32 -14.92
N ASP A 28 -13.27 -11.77 -15.77
CA ASP A 28 -13.26 -12.10 -17.19
C ASP A 28 -12.03 -11.41 -17.80
N PHE A 29 -10.87 -12.07 -17.72
CA PHE A 29 -9.60 -11.54 -18.21
C PHE A 29 -9.56 -11.67 -19.73
N SER A 30 -9.81 -10.57 -20.46
CA SER A 30 -9.78 -10.54 -21.93
C SER A 30 -8.44 -10.04 -22.49
N GLU A 31 -7.72 -9.23 -21.74
CA GLU A 31 -6.43 -8.67 -22.14
C GLU A 31 -5.52 -8.36 -20.94
N ALA A 32 -4.23 -8.20 -21.21
CA ALA A 32 -3.22 -7.76 -20.27
C ALA A 32 -2.53 -6.48 -20.76
N ARG A 33 -2.32 -5.52 -19.86
CA ARG A 33 -1.42 -4.38 -20.10
C ARG A 33 0.02 -4.80 -19.82
N ILE A 34 0.94 -4.47 -20.72
CA ILE A 34 2.34 -4.87 -20.61
C ILE A 34 3.21 -3.65 -20.33
N ILE A 35 3.88 -3.65 -19.18
CA ILE A 35 4.87 -2.63 -18.80
C ILE A 35 6.25 -3.28 -18.78
N VAL A 36 7.23 -2.65 -19.44
CA VAL A 36 8.58 -3.21 -19.61
C VAL A 36 9.65 -2.26 -19.08
N THR A 37 10.54 -2.80 -18.26
CA THR A 37 11.82 -2.17 -17.92
C THR A 37 12.94 -3.11 -18.33
N ALA A 38 13.80 -2.67 -19.25
CA ALA A 38 14.88 -3.45 -19.80
C ALA A 38 16.08 -2.55 -20.15
N GLU A 39 17.22 -2.82 -19.52
CA GLU A 39 18.45 -2.04 -19.72
C GLU A 39 18.97 -2.13 -21.15
N SER A 40 19.05 -3.35 -21.70
CA SER A 40 19.62 -3.61 -23.04
C SER A 40 18.90 -2.88 -24.18
N THR A 41 17.60 -2.60 -24.03
CA THR A 41 16.75 -1.90 -24.98
C THR A 41 16.42 -0.47 -24.54
N ASN A 42 17.03 -0.01 -23.43
CA ASN A 42 16.81 1.31 -22.82
C ASN A 42 15.32 1.62 -22.57
N GLN A 43 14.57 0.62 -22.10
CA GLN A 43 13.16 0.76 -21.73
C GLN A 43 13.06 0.96 -20.22
N LEU A 44 12.39 2.03 -19.78
CA LEU A 44 12.13 2.31 -18.37
C LEU A 44 10.63 2.53 -18.18
N LEU A 45 9.95 1.61 -17.49
CA LEU A 45 8.49 1.64 -17.30
C LEU A 45 7.72 1.86 -18.61
N HIS A 46 8.23 1.31 -19.71
CA HIS A 46 7.71 1.51 -21.04
C HIS A 46 6.38 0.76 -21.20
N ASP A 47 5.32 1.48 -21.53
CA ASP A 47 4.01 0.89 -21.84
C ASP A 47 4.02 0.27 -23.24
N ALA A 48 4.01 -1.08 -23.31
CA ALA A 48 3.94 -1.84 -24.54
C ALA A 48 2.48 -2.07 -25.03
N GLY A 49 1.53 -1.45 -24.35
CA GLY A 49 0.10 -1.50 -24.64
C GLY A 49 -0.58 -2.75 -24.11
N PHE A 50 -1.81 -2.96 -24.58
CA PHE A 50 -2.64 -4.11 -24.23
C PHE A 50 -2.43 -5.27 -25.21
N ARG A 51 -2.55 -6.50 -24.73
CA ARG A 51 -2.56 -7.72 -25.54
C ARG A 51 -3.72 -8.60 -25.10
N ALA A 52 -4.55 -9.00 -26.05
CA ALA A 52 -5.65 -9.92 -25.79
C ALA A 52 -5.11 -11.30 -25.42
N PHE A 53 -5.81 -11.98 -24.52
CA PHE A 53 -5.56 -13.39 -24.26
C PHE A 53 -6.10 -14.22 -25.44
N GLU A 54 -5.32 -15.20 -25.87
CA GLU A 54 -5.68 -16.11 -26.95
C GLU A 54 -5.69 -17.55 -26.43
N PRO A 55 -6.56 -18.44 -26.97
CA PRO A 55 -6.52 -19.85 -26.65
C PRO A 55 -5.13 -20.43 -26.94
N LEU A 56 -4.50 -20.98 -25.91
CA LEU A 56 -3.24 -21.69 -26.06
C LEU A 56 -3.54 -23.15 -26.47
N GLU A 57 -3.13 -23.55 -27.68
CA GLU A 57 -3.04 -24.97 -28.03
C GLU A 57 -2.00 -25.66 -27.13
N GLN A 58 -1.98 -27.00 -27.07
CA GLN A 58 -1.07 -27.73 -26.20
C GLN A 58 0.36 -27.17 -26.30
N PRO A 59 0.97 -26.68 -25.20
CA PRO A 59 2.26 -26.02 -25.26
C PRO A 59 3.33 -27.02 -25.72
N ASP A 60 4.15 -26.62 -26.69
CA ASP A 60 5.33 -27.36 -27.11
C ASP A 60 6.35 -27.41 -25.96
N GLU A 61 6.88 -28.60 -25.67
CA GLU A 61 7.85 -28.86 -24.59
C GLU A 61 9.13 -28.00 -24.70
N ASN A 62 9.40 -27.41 -25.86
CA ASN A 62 10.54 -26.53 -26.09
C ASN A 62 10.31 -25.06 -25.66
N TYR A 63 9.09 -24.70 -25.25
CA TYR A 63 8.77 -23.32 -24.84
C TYR A 63 8.48 -23.25 -23.33
N PRO A 64 9.09 -22.30 -22.60
CA PRO A 64 8.76 -22.09 -21.20
C PRO A 64 7.31 -21.58 -21.08
N ALA A 65 6.49 -22.33 -20.36
CA ALA A 65 5.11 -21.96 -20.06
C ALA A 65 4.95 -21.69 -18.55
N ILE A 66 4.20 -20.63 -18.23
CA ILE A 66 3.77 -20.32 -16.86
C ILE A 66 2.26 -20.54 -16.82
N LEU A 67 1.81 -21.43 -15.95
CA LEU A 67 0.40 -21.75 -15.75
C LEU A 67 -0.06 -21.09 -14.44
N ILE A 68 -1.19 -20.39 -14.49
CA ILE A 68 -1.78 -19.69 -13.35
C ILE A 68 -3.08 -20.40 -12.99
N ASP A 69 -3.22 -20.78 -11.72
CA ASP A 69 -4.44 -21.34 -11.15
C ASP A 69 -5.05 -20.29 -10.22
N ASP A 70 -6.18 -19.71 -10.63
CA ASP A 70 -6.86 -18.62 -9.93
C ASP A 70 -7.77 -19.10 -8.78
N ASP A 71 -7.99 -20.41 -8.64
CA ASP A 71 -8.65 -21.02 -7.49
C ASP A 71 -7.71 -21.13 -6.27
N VAL A 72 -6.39 -21.06 -6.49
CA VAL A 72 -5.37 -21.13 -5.44
C VAL A 72 -4.95 -19.73 -5.00
N THR A 73 -5.34 -19.35 -3.78
CA THR A 73 -5.03 -18.03 -3.20
C THR A 73 -3.99 -18.12 -2.08
N PHE A 74 -3.23 -17.04 -1.89
CA PHE A 74 -2.22 -16.89 -0.84
C PHE A 74 -2.48 -15.64 0.01
N GLN A 75 -1.43 -14.92 0.42
CA GLN A 75 -1.55 -13.71 1.23
C GLN A 75 -2.18 -12.55 0.46
N THR A 76 -2.93 -11.72 1.16
CA THR A 76 -3.32 -10.39 0.69
C THR A 76 -2.09 -9.48 0.66
N ILE A 77 -1.93 -8.73 -0.43
CA ILE A 77 -0.86 -7.73 -0.56
C ILE A 77 -1.33 -6.40 0.05
N GLU A 78 -0.67 -5.99 1.13
CA GLU A 78 -0.93 -4.72 1.83
C GLU A 78 -0.42 -3.48 1.07
N GLY A 79 0.30 -3.65 -0.04
CA GLY A 79 0.71 -2.54 -0.90
C GLY A 79 2.20 -2.30 -0.96
N PHE A 80 2.56 -1.20 -1.62
CA PHE A 80 3.93 -0.85 -1.95
C PHE A 80 4.15 0.65 -1.78
N GLY A 81 5.38 1.05 -1.51
CA GLY A 81 5.73 2.47 -1.43
C GLY A 81 7.14 2.70 -0.90
N GLY A 82 7.34 3.89 -0.31
CA GLY A 82 8.64 4.36 0.19
C GLY A 82 8.60 4.83 1.64
N ALA A 83 9.75 5.29 2.12
CA ALA A 83 9.91 5.83 3.47
C ALA A 83 10.03 7.36 3.45
N PHE A 84 9.31 8.04 4.33
CA PHE A 84 9.43 9.46 4.61
C PHE A 84 10.45 9.70 5.73
N THR A 85 11.74 9.59 5.38
CA THR A 85 12.85 9.95 6.27
C THR A 85 13.13 11.45 6.21
N ASP A 86 13.86 12.00 7.19
CA ASP A 86 14.23 13.42 7.17
C ASP A 86 15.12 13.75 5.97
N ALA A 87 16.09 12.90 5.63
CA ALA A 87 16.91 13.08 4.43
C ALA A 87 16.06 13.17 3.15
N ALA A 88 15.04 12.31 3.01
CA ALA A 88 14.12 12.35 1.87
C ALA A 88 13.29 13.65 1.86
N ALA A 89 12.73 14.02 3.02
CA ALA A 89 11.87 15.20 3.15
C ALA A 89 12.64 16.52 2.97
N ILE A 90 13.85 16.63 3.51
CA ILE A 90 14.72 17.79 3.35
C ILE A 90 15.19 17.91 1.89
N THR A 91 15.57 16.78 1.27
CA THR A 91 15.98 16.77 -0.15
C THR A 91 14.82 17.18 -1.04
N PHE A 92 13.64 16.61 -0.83
CA PHE A 92 12.41 17.00 -1.50
C PHE A 92 12.10 18.49 -1.30
N GLY A 93 12.24 18.99 -0.07
CA GLY A 93 12.00 20.40 0.27
C GLY A 93 12.95 21.39 -0.42
N LYS A 94 14.12 20.93 -0.89
CA LYS A 94 15.10 21.74 -1.64
C LYS A 94 14.85 21.80 -3.15
N LEU A 95 14.00 20.92 -3.68
CA LEU A 95 13.66 20.91 -5.11
C LEU A 95 12.79 22.11 -5.49
N PRO A 96 12.89 22.60 -6.74
CA PRO A 96 11.93 23.57 -7.29
C PRO A 96 10.49 23.03 -7.21
N GLU A 97 9.51 23.93 -7.14
CA GLU A 97 8.10 23.55 -6.99
C GLU A 97 7.60 22.62 -8.10
N GLU A 98 8.00 22.87 -9.34
CA GLU A 98 7.65 22.04 -10.49
C GLU A 98 8.19 20.61 -10.35
N GLU A 99 9.46 20.46 -9.94
CA GLU A 99 10.07 19.13 -9.75
C GLU A 99 9.45 18.38 -8.57
N ARG A 100 9.07 19.09 -7.50
CA ARG A 100 8.32 18.50 -6.38
C ARG A 100 6.98 17.93 -6.85
N ALA A 101 6.25 18.68 -7.66
CA ALA A 101 4.97 18.24 -8.21
C ALA A 101 5.14 17.02 -9.13
N GLN A 102 6.15 17.04 -10.01
CA GLN A 102 6.48 15.91 -10.89
C GLN A 102 6.85 14.65 -10.09
N PHE A 103 7.68 14.79 -9.04
CA PHE A 103 8.05 13.68 -8.17
C PHE A 103 6.82 13.08 -7.46
N LEU A 104 6.00 13.92 -6.83
CA LEU A 104 4.81 13.44 -6.12
C LEU A 104 3.85 12.74 -7.07
N LYS A 105 3.63 13.29 -8.27
CA LYS A 105 2.80 12.68 -9.30
C LYS A 105 3.34 11.32 -9.72
N ALA A 106 4.62 11.23 -10.06
CA ALA A 106 5.25 9.98 -10.49
C ALA A 106 5.16 8.88 -9.41
N CYS A 107 5.27 9.22 -8.12
CA CYS A 107 5.21 8.24 -7.05
C CYS A 107 3.77 7.88 -6.61
N PHE A 108 2.90 8.87 -6.44
CA PHE A 108 1.65 8.72 -5.68
C PHE A 108 0.39 8.83 -6.54
N ASP A 109 0.44 9.39 -7.74
CA ASP A 109 -0.73 9.50 -8.59
C ASP A 109 -1.21 8.10 -9.01
N PRO A 110 -2.50 7.75 -8.82
CA PRO A 110 -3.02 6.42 -9.10
C PRO A 110 -3.23 6.13 -10.59
N VAL A 111 -3.23 7.17 -11.43
CA VAL A 111 -3.51 7.07 -12.87
C VAL A 111 -2.24 7.23 -13.68
N GLU A 112 -1.47 8.28 -13.40
CA GLU A 112 -0.29 8.66 -14.16
C GLU A 112 1.04 8.27 -13.48
N GLY A 113 0.99 7.76 -12.24
CA GLY A 113 2.15 7.39 -11.44
C GLY A 113 2.19 5.91 -11.03
N ASN A 114 3.05 5.62 -10.05
CA ASN A 114 3.27 4.28 -9.50
C ASN A 114 2.25 3.89 -8.41
N ALA A 115 1.29 4.76 -8.08
CA ALA A 115 0.23 4.50 -7.12
C ALA A 115 0.73 3.97 -5.75
N TYR A 116 1.82 4.56 -5.21
CA TYR A 116 2.32 4.20 -3.87
C TYR A 116 1.21 4.38 -2.83
N ASN A 117 0.99 3.36 -2.01
CA ASN A 117 -0.14 3.28 -1.08
C ASN A 117 0.21 2.71 0.31
N LEU A 118 1.44 2.23 0.50
CA LEU A 118 1.97 1.78 1.79
C LEU A 118 3.33 2.43 2.04
N CYS A 119 3.38 3.31 3.04
CA CYS A 119 4.55 4.11 3.34
C CYS A 119 5.07 3.89 4.76
N ARG A 120 6.38 4.08 4.94
CA ARG A 120 7.03 4.08 6.24
C ARG A 120 7.28 5.50 6.71
N THR A 121 7.14 5.77 7.99
CA THR A 121 7.80 6.91 8.65
C THR A 121 8.61 6.42 9.85
N THR A 122 9.57 7.22 10.30
CA THR A 122 10.28 6.95 11.57
C THR A 122 9.58 7.64 12.73
N ILE A 123 9.71 7.10 13.93
CA ILE A 123 9.44 7.82 15.17
C ILE A 123 10.83 8.25 15.65
N HIS A 124 11.04 9.53 15.93
CA HIS A 124 12.38 10.08 16.20
C HIS A 124 13.31 10.10 14.98
N SER A 125 14.57 10.44 15.23
CA SER A 125 15.65 10.36 14.26
C SER A 125 15.96 8.93 13.83
N CYS A 126 16.58 8.81 12.65
CA CYS A 126 17.22 7.58 12.19
C CYS A 126 18.60 7.90 11.60
N ASP A 127 19.29 6.89 11.06
CA ASP A 127 20.53 7.06 10.29
C ASP A 127 20.38 7.95 9.04
N TYR A 128 19.14 8.14 8.57
CA TYR A 128 18.76 9.10 7.52
C TYR A 128 18.17 10.40 8.08
N SER A 129 18.58 10.80 9.29
CA SER A 129 18.31 12.12 9.85
C SER A 129 19.53 13.02 9.79
N ASP A 130 19.30 14.33 9.68
CA ASP A 130 20.36 15.33 9.68
C ASP A 130 20.95 15.56 11.08
N GLU A 131 20.19 15.22 12.13
CA GLU A 131 20.65 15.19 13.51
C GLU A 131 20.04 14.02 14.29
N MET A 132 20.63 13.73 15.47
CA MET A 132 20.08 12.76 16.42
C MET A 132 19.13 13.47 17.37
N TYR A 133 17.87 13.08 17.35
CA TYR A 133 16.84 13.62 18.24
C TYR A 133 15.84 12.54 18.65
N THR A 134 15.14 12.80 19.75
CA THR A 134 13.90 12.10 20.10
C THR A 134 12.78 13.10 20.38
N TYR A 135 11.53 12.64 20.44
CA TYR A 135 10.40 13.53 20.72
C TYR A 135 10.27 13.88 22.21
N ALA A 136 11.06 13.26 23.09
CA ALA A 136 10.96 13.39 24.54
C ALA A 136 12.34 13.45 25.20
N GLU A 137 13.09 14.51 24.90
CA GLU A 137 14.51 14.63 25.32
C GLU A 137 14.71 15.04 26.77
N VAL A 138 13.67 15.55 27.44
CA VAL A 138 13.77 16.03 28.82
C VAL A 138 13.86 14.83 29.78
N GLU A 139 15.04 14.65 30.38
CA GLU A 139 15.29 13.58 31.35
C GLU A 139 14.28 13.63 32.51
N GLY A 140 13.70 12.47 32.84
CA GLY A 140 12.73 12.36 33.92
C GLY A 140 11.31 12.81 33.58
N ASP A 141 11.02 13.28 32.36
CA ASP A 141 9.67 13.67 31.92
C ASP A 141 8.77 12.46 31.60
N LYS A 142 8.47 11.68 32.64
CA LYS A 142 7.58 10.50 32.55
C LYS A 142 6.15 10.85 32.17
N LYS A 143 5.78 12.14 32.20
CA LYS A 143 4.44 12.62 31.86
C LYS A 143 4.36 13.22 30.45
N LEU A 144 5.47 13.20 29.69
CA LEU A 144 5.55 13.72 28.32
C LEU A 144 5.06 15.17 28.20
N LYS A 145 5.33 16.00 29.22
CA LYS A 145 4.95 17.43 29.20
C LYS A 145 5.72 18.23 28.16
N HIS A 146 6.91 17.77 27.81
CA HIS A 146 7.79 18.39 26.83
C HIS A 146 7.84 17.61 25.51
N PHE A 147 6.92 16.65 25.32
CA PHE A 147 6.83 15.92 24.06
C PHE A 147 6.53 16.88 22.91
N THR A 148 7.30 16.79 21.83
CA THR A 148 7.12 17.63 20.65
C THR A 148 7.48 16.89 19.37
N ILE A 149 6.80 17.24 18.28
CA ILE A 149 7.09 16.81 16.90
C ILE A 149 7.63 17.99 16.07
N GLU A 150 8.12 19.04 16.71
CA GLU A 150 8.54 20.28 16.06
C GLU A 150 9.56 20.03 14.95
N HIS A 151 10.45 19.04 15.10
CA HIS A 151 11.40 18.60 14.06
C HIS A 151 10.72 18.19 12.74
N ASP A 152 9.51 17.61 12.83
CA ASP A 152 8.84 16.99 11.68
C ASP A 152 8.04 18.01 10.87
N LEU A 153 7.66 19.12 11.51
CA LEU A 153 6.78 20.15 10.96
C LEU A 153 7.34 20.87 9.71
N PRO A 154 8.65 21.16 9.60
CA PRO A 154 9.17 21.93 8.46
C PRO A 154 9.19 21.15 7.14
N TYR A 155 9.48 19.84 7.17
CA TYR A 155 9.75 19.06 5.96
C TYR A 155 8.91 17.79 5.86
N ARG A 156 8.97 16.92 6.88
CA ARG A 156 8.37 15.59 6.82
C ARG A 156 6.84 15.65 6.74
N ILE A 157 6.21 16.41 7.62
CA ILE A 157 4.74 16.55 7.63
C ILE A 157 4.22 17.21 6.33
N PRO A 158 4.82 18.30 5.82
CA PRO A 158 4.44 18.87 4.52
C PRO A 158 4.56 17.88 3.35
N MET A 159 5.66 17.13 3.27
CA MET A 159 5.85 16.13 2.22
C MET A 159 4.80 15.02 2.28
N ILE A 160 4.51 14.50 3.49
CA ILE A 160 3.48 13.48 3.70
C ILE A 160 2.11 14.00 3.25
N ARG A 161 1.73 15.22 3.64
CA ARG A 161 0.45 15.82 3.24
C ARG A 161 0.34 15.97 1.73
N ALA A 162 1.38 16.48 1.08
CA ALA A 162 1.39 16.64 -0.36
C ALA A 162 1.28 15.29 -1.11
N ALA A 163 1.91 14.24 -0.58
CA ALA A 163 1.76 12.89 -1.13
C ALA A 163 0.33 12.35 -0.94
N MET A 164 -0.28 12.57 0.23
CA MET A 164 -1.67 12.19 0.48
C MET A 164 -2.63 12.88 -0.47
N ASP A 165 -2.45 14.17 -0.72
CA ASP A 165 -3.30 14.95 -1.63
C ASP A 165 -3.26 14.38 -3.06
N VAL A 166 -2.06 14.03 -3.56
CA VAL A 166 -1.88 13.43 -4.90
C VAL A 166 -2.44 12.00 -4.98
N SER A 167 -2.33 11.22 -3.90
CA SER A 167 -2.85 9.85 -3.85
C SER A 167 -4.38 9.73 -3.83
N GLY A 168 -5.10 10.84 -3.72
CA GLY A 168 -6.57 10.84 -3.55
C GLY A 168 -7.01 10.72 -2.08
N GLY A 169 -6.11 10.95 -1.13
CA GLY A 169 -6.40 11.06 0.30
C GLY A 169 -6.18 9.80 1.15
N GLU A 170 -5.81 8.68 0.55
CA GLU A 170 -5.62 7.41 1.25
C GLU A 170 -4.20 6.86 1.10
N LEU A 171 -3.35 7.08 2.12
CA LEU A 171 -2.05 6.41 2.27
C LEU A 171 -2.03 5.63 3.57
N ARG A 172 -1.61 4.35 3.52
CA ARG A 172 -1.34 3.56 4.72
C ARG A 172 0.06 3.84 5.22
N PHE A 173 0.19 3.97 6.54
CA PHE A 173 1.47 4.19 7.19
C PHE A 173 1.78 3.11 8.21
N PHE A 174 3.05 2.73 8.28
CA PHE A 174 3.62 2.12 9.47
C PHE A 174 4.77 2.97 9.98
N ALA A 175 4.92 3.02 11.31
CA ALA A 175 5.92 3.82 11.98
C ALA A 175 6.87 2.94 12.79
N SER A 176 8.16 3.25 12.75
CA SER A 176 9.20 2.52 13.49
C SER A 176 10.09 3.50 14.28
N PRO A 177 10.26 3.32 15.60
CA PRO A 177 11.21 4.10 16.40
C PRO A 177 12.66 3.69 16.14
#